data_AF-A0AAV5TWM6-F1
#
_entry.id   AF-A0AAV5TWM6-F1
#
_cell.length_a   1.000
_cell.length_b   1.000
_cell.length_c   1.000
_cell.angle_alpha   90.00
_cell.angle_beta   90.00
_cell.angle_gamma   90.00
#
_symmetry.space_group_name_H-M   'P 1'
#
loop_
_entity.id
_entity.type
_entity.pdbx_description
1 polymer ?
#
loop_
_entity_poly.entity_id
_entity_poly.type
_entity_poly.pdbx_seq_one_letter_code
_entity_poly.pdbx_strand_id
1 'polypeptide(L)'
;MRFPIILRFSSSVIMHDFFNTHPVLPSIIIFSNVFAFLPIAFMICLVQKTPLHGNCRYLFNAWLGGYFGLFIVNISLACVALTDDNGFLTRSIRSPPHRELLYGLCSSGTLYCSMAEIALAVERIYSTIDPEQYHQSPLAISTLVPLTIFMIDLSILMGRLAYECNEFVLIGTFVLVCDILTVVTNTLSVNYNRKRFKVAFDNLNAKYQAKEAFQLSAAMQPVYIAIFCVKCVIVTSAVIMLEMDDPYFNG
;
A
#
# COMPACT_ATOMS: atom_id res chain seq x y z
N MET A 1 23.58 11.25 54.05
CA MET A 1 23.61 11.90 52.72
C MET A 1 22.65 11.16 51.80
N ARG A 2 21.46 11.70 51.56
CA ARG A 2 20.53 11.18 50.56
C ARG A 2 20.85 11.89 49.25
N PHE A 3 21.32 11.14 48.26
CA PHE A 3 21.45 11.68 46.90
C PHE A 3 20.05 12.05 46.39
N PRO A 4 19.86 13.24 45.79
CA PRO A 4 18.62 13.54 45.13
C PRO A 4 18.45 12.57 43.96
N ILE A 5 17.32 11.86 43.95
CA ILE A 5 16.87 11.10 42.79
C ILE A 5 16.68 12.12 41.67
N ILE A 6 17.66 12.17 40.76
CA ILE A 6 17.51 12.89 39.50
C ILE A 6 16.44 12.11 38.73
N LEU A 7 15.21 12.62 38.75
CA LEU A 7 14.13 12.23 37.86
C LEU A 7 14.59 12.51 36.43
N ARG A 8 15.30 11.56 35.81
CA ARG A 8 15.40 11.47 34.36
C ARG A 8 14.01 11.08 33.86
N PHE A 9 13.12 12.06 33.75
CA PHE A 9 12.01 11.94 32.80
C PHE A 9 12.65 11.79 31.43
N SER A 10 12.77 10.55 30.97
CA SER A 10 13.16 10.28 29.59
C SER A 10 12.09 10.87 28.69
N SER A 11 12.48 11.66 27.68
CA SER A 11 11.56 12.27 26.72
C SER A 11 10.60 11.25 26.07
N SER A 12 10.98 9.96 26.05
CA SER A 12 10.13 8.85 25.60
C SER A 12 8.86 8.68 26.44
N VAL A 13 8.94 8.82 27.77
CA VAL A 13 7.78 8.66 28.68
C VAL A 13 6.80 9.81 28.48
N ILE A 14 7.31 11.03 28.32
CA ILE A 14 6.46 12.21 28.07
C ILE A 14 5.71 12.08 26.73
N MET A 15 6.40 11.62 25.68
CA MET A 15 5.74 11.39 24.39
C MET A 15 4.74 10.23 24.44
N HIS A 16 5.07 9.16 25.16
CA HIS A 16 4.15 8.03 25.38
C HIS A 16 2.85 8.50 26.00
N ASP A 17 2.95 9.18 27.15
CA ASP A 17 1.79 9.65 27.89
C ASP A 17 0.97 10.63 27.06
N PHE A 18 1.63 11.51 26.29
CA PHE A 18 0.96 12.42 25.38
C PHE A 18 0.12 11.69 24.32
N PHE A 19 0.73 10.75 23.57
CA PHE A 19 0.01 10.01 22.53
C PHE A 19 -1.02 9.03 23.08
N ASN A 20 -0.83 8.53 24.30
CA ASN A 20 -1.81 7.65 24.93
C ASN A 20 -3.03 8.42 25.47
N THR A 21 -2.84 9.68 25.89
CA THR A 21 -3.92 10.54 26.41
C THR A 21 -4.62 11.38 25.35
N HIS A 22 -3.99 11.59 24.19
CA HIS A 22 -4.55 12.37 23.09
C HIS A 22 -4.65 11.52 21.82
N PRO A 23 -5.80 11.52 21.11
CA PRO A 23 -6.04 10.66 19.95
C PRO A 23 -5.35 11.17 18.67
N VAL A 24 -4.13 11.70 18.77
CA VAL A 24 -3.44 12.35 17.66
C VAL A 24 -3.16 11.34 16.55
N LEU A 25 -2.60 10.16 16.88
CA LEU A 25 -2.23 9.16 15.87
C LEU A 25 -3.44 8.56 15.15
N PRO A 26 -4.51 8.07 15.84
CA PRO A 26 -5.70 7.57 15.16
C PRO A 26 -6.39 8.65 14.31
N SER A 27 -6.41 9.91 14.77
CA SER A 27 -7.00 11.01 14.01
C SER A 27 -6.22 11.31 12.72
N ILE A 28 -4.89 11.29 12.78
CA ILE A 28 -4.02 11.44 11.59
C ILE A 28 -4.28 10.29 10.60
N ILE A 29 -4.40 9.05 11.08
CA ILE A 29 -4.66 7.87 10.23
C ILE A 29 -6.02 8.01 9.54
N ILE A 30 -7.08 8.34 10.28
CA ILE A 30 -8.43 8.53 9.72
C ILE A 30 -8.41 9.64 8.68
N PHE A 31 -7.89 10.82 9.04
CA PHE A 31 -7.85 11.97 8.14
C PHE A 31 -7.06 11.64 6.87
N SER A 32 -5.87 11.04 6.99
CA SER A 32 -5.04 10.68 5.83
C SER A 32 -5.75 9.70 4.90
N ASN A 33 -6.41 8.67 5.43
CA ASN A 33 -7.13 7.69 4.62
C ASN A 33 -8.40 8.28 3.99
N VAL A 34 -9.16 9.12 4.70
CA VAL A 34 -10.34 9.83 4.15
C VAL A 34 -9.95 10.72 2.98
N PHE A 35 -8.87 11.50 3.10
CA PHE A 35 -8.39 12.33 2.01
C PHE A 35 -7.84 11.50 0.84
N ALA A 36 -7.28 10.32 1.11
CA ALA A 36 -6.82 9.40 0.07
C ALA A 36 -7.96 8.74 -0.74
N PHE A 37 -9.21 8.72 -0.25
CA PHE A 37 -10.35 8.24 -1.05
C PHE A 37 -10.63 9.12 -2.26
N LEU A 38 -10.49 10.44 -2.13
CA LEU A 38 -10.79 11.39 -3.22
C LEU A 38 -9.99 11.09 -4.49
N PRO A 39 -8.64 10.96 -4.46
CA PRO A 39 -7.87 10.61 -5.65
C PRO A 39 -8.19 9.21 -6.17
N ILE A 40 -8.47 8.22 -5.31
CA ILE A 40 -8.85 6.87 -5.76
C ILE A 40 -10.21 6.88 -6.49
N ALA A 41 -11.22 7.52 -5.92
CA ALA A 41 -12.54 7.64 -6.54
C ALA A 41 -12.45 8.40 -7.88
N PHE A 42 -11.66 9.47 -7.92
CA PHE A 42 -11.39 10.19 -9.16
C PHE A 42 -10.68 9.31 -10.20
N MET A 43 -9.68 8.54 -9.79
CA MET A 43 -8.96 7.60 -10.67
C MET A 43 -9.87 6.50 -11.21
N ILE A 44 -10.77 5.94 -10.41
CA ILE A 44 -11.77 4.97 -10.87
C ILE A 44 -12.60 5.57 -12.00
N CYS A 45 -13.12 6.79 -11.81
CA CYS A 45 -13.88 7.52 -12.84
C CYS A 45 -13.05 7.78 -14.10
N LEU A 46 -11.78 8.16 -13.95
CA LEU A 46 -10.88 8.40 -15.09
C LEU A 46 -10.55 7.12 -15.87
N VAL A 47 -10.31 6.00 -15.18
CA VAL A 47 -9.99 4.71 -15.80
C VAL A 47 -11.16 4.20 -16.62
N GLN A 48 -12.41 4.46 -16.21
CA GLN A 48 -13.59 4.10 -17.01
C GLN A 48 -13.73 4.94 -18.28
N LYS A 49 -13.33 6.21 -18.24
CA LYS A 49 -13.46 7.14 -19.37
C LYS A 49 -12.29 7.08 -20.34
N THR A 50 -11.11 6.66 -19.88
CA THR A 50 -9.91 6.57 -20.70
C THR A 50 -9.96 5.33 -21.59
N PRO A 51 -9.61 5.43 -22.88
CA PRO A 51 -9.53 4.28 -23.78
C PRO A 51 -8.26 3.44 -23.51
N LEU A 52 -8.14 2.90 -22.29
CA LEU A 52 -7.07 1.98 -21.92
C LEU A 52 -7.35 0.59 -22.53
N HIS A 53 -6.27 -0.10 -22.90
CA HIS A 53 -6.34 -1.50 -23.28
C HIS A 53 -7.00 -2.35 -22.17
N GLY A 54 -7.73 -3.41 -22.55
CA GLY A 54 -8.51 -4.23 -21.63
C GLY A 54 -7.70 -4.77 -20.44
N ASN A 55 -6.49 -5.28 -20.70
CA ASN A 55 -5.60 -5.80 -19.65
C ASN A 55 -5.24 -4.72 -18.62
N CYS A 56 -4.91 -3.52 -19.09
CA CYS A 56 -4.56 -2.40 -18.24
C CYS A 56 -5.74 -1.98 -17.37
N ARG A 57 -6.92 -1.84 -17.99
CA ARG A 57 -8.14 -1.46 -17.29
C ARG A 57 -8.49 -2.48 -16.20
N TYR A 58 -8.37 -3.78 -16.49
CA TYR A 58 -8.57 -4.84 -15.51
C TYR A 58 -7.64 -4.68 -14.30
N LEU A 59 -6.32 -4.60 -14.53
CA LEU A 59 -5.34 -4.47 -13.46
C LEU A 59 -5.52 -3.18 -12.66
N PHE A 60 -5.85 -2.06 -13.32
CA PHE A 60 -6.13 -0.79 -12.64
C PHE A 60 -7.36 -0.89 -11.74
N ASN A 61 -8.44 -1.50 -12.22
CA ASN A 61 -9.64 -1.68 -11.40
C ASN A 61 -9.38 -2.60 -10.21
N ALA A 62 -8.63 -3.69 -10.41
CA ALA A 62 -8.23 -4.62 -9.35
C ALA A 62 -7.36 -3.93 -8.29
N TRP A 63 -6.42 -3.08 -8.72
CA TRP A 63 -5.56 -2.27 -7.87
C TRP A 63 -6.33 -1.20 -7.09
N LEU A 64 -7.19 -0.42 -7.77
CA LEU A 64 -8.03 0.61 -7.15
C LEU A 64 -9.02 0.02 -6.14
N GLY A 65 -9.60 -1.14 -6.45
CA GLY A 65 -10.45 -1.89 -5.52
C GLY A 65 -9.68 -2.36 -4.28
N GLY A 66 -8.43 -2.79 -4.45
CA GLY A 66 -7.52 -3.12 -3.34
C GLY A 66 -7.30 -1.95 -2.39
N TYR A 67 -6.92 -0.78 -2.93
CA TYR A 67 -6.71 0.41 -2.11
C TYR A 67 -7.99 0.90 -1.43
N PHE A 68 -9.13 0.83 -2.11
CA PHE A 68 -10.42 1.15 -1.52
C PHE A 68 -10.70 0.29 -0.29
N GLY A 69 -10.52 -1.03 -0.39
CA GLY A 69 -10.65 -1.95 0.73
C GLY A 69 -9.63 -1.67 1.85
N LEU A 70 -8.37 -1.43 1.49
CA LEU A 70 -7.31 -1.13 2.45
C LEU A 70 -7.58 0.14 3.27
N PHE A 71 -8.12 1.19 2.65
CA PHE A 71 -8.47 2.41 3.38
C PHE A 71 -9.62 2.20 4.37
N ILE A 72 -10.62 1.39 4.00
CA ILE A 72 -11.70 1.01 4.93
C ILE A 72 -11.13 0.27 6.15
N VAL A 73 -10.22 -0.69 5.92
CA VAL A 73 -9.58 -1.46 7.00
C VAL A 73 -8.75 -0.55 7.90
N ASN A 74 -7.95 0.36 7.34
CA ASN A 74 -7.15 1.32 8.11
C ASN A 74 -8.00 2.27 8.96
N ILE A 75 -9.10 2.81 8.39
CA ILE A 75 -10.04 3.64 9.16
C ILE A 75 -10.68 2.82 10.27
N SER A 76 -11.10 1.58 9.98
CA SER A 76 -11.69 0.69 10.98
C SER A 76 -10.74 0.42 12.14
N LEU A 77 -9.46 0.15 11.84
CA LEU A 77 -8.42 -0.06 12.85
C LEU A 77 -8.20 1.19 13.72
N ALA A 78 -8.17 2.37 13.10
CA ALA A 78 -8.04 3.64 13.83
C ALA A 78 -9.28 3.94 14.69
N CYS A 79 -10.49 3.64 14.22
CA CYS A 79 -11.71 3.74 15.01
C CYS A 79 -11.67 2.81 16.24
N VAL A 80 -11.18 1.59 16.07
CA VAL A 80 -11.00 0.64 17.19
C VAL A 80 -10.03 1.19 18.23
N ALA A 81 -8.95 1.86 17.80
CA ALA A 81 -8.03 2.53 18.71
C ALA A 81 -8.66 3.73 19.45
N LEU A 82 -9.60 4.43 18.82
CA LEU A 82 -10.35 5.53 19.47
C LEU A 82 -11.36 5.05 20.53
N THR A 83 -11.80 3.81 20.42
CA THR A 83 -12.79 3.21 21.33
C THR A 83 -12.17 2.32 22.42
N ASP A 84 -10.83 2.25 22.51
CA ASP A 84 -10.17 1.45 23.55
C ASP A 84 -10.21 2.19 24.89
N ASP A 85 -10.70 1.51 25.93
CA ASP A 85 -10.80 2.06 27.29
C ASP A 85 -9.42 2.31 27.93
N ASN A 86 -8.35 1.72 27.38
CA ASN A 86 -7.00 1.75 27.95
C ASN A 86 -6.11 2.89 27.45
N GLY A 87 -6.68 3.80 26.66
CA GLY A 87 -5.97 4.87 25.97
C GLY A 87 -5.86 4.62 24.46
N PHE A 88 -5.21 5.53 23.75
CA PHE A 88 -5.17 5.50 22.28
C PHE A 88 -4.00 4.69 21.71
N LEU A 89 -3.03 4.27 22.54
CA LEU A 89 -1.96 3.38 22.14
C LEU A 89 -2.37 1.92 22.31
N THR A 90 -2.00 1.09 21.34
CA THR A 90 -2.39 -0.32 21.30
C THR A 90 -1.49 -1.12 22.24
N ARG A 91 -1.98 -1.49 23.42
CA ARG A 91 -1.26 -2.37 24.37
C ARG A 91 -1.13 -3.83 23.90
N SER A 92 -1.96 -4.21 22.94
CA SER A 92 -1.95 -5.55 22.39
C SER A 92 -2.64 -5.56 21.04
N ILE A 93 -2.01 -6.23 20.08
CA ILE A 93 -2.59 -6.53 18.77
C ILE A 93 -3.79 -7.49 18.90
N ARG A 94 -3.81 -8.32 19.95
CA ARG A 94 -4.78 -9.43 20.12
C ARG A 94 -6.07 -9.03 20.84
N SER A 95 -6.02 -7.96 21.65
CA SER A 95 -7.18 -7.49 22.40
C SER A 95 -7.56 -6.09 21.94
N PRO A 96 -8.82 -5.84 21.55
CA PRO A 96 -9.94 -6.78 21.42
C PRO A 96 -9.80 -7.73 20.20
N PRO A 97 -10.50 -8.88 20.15
CA PRO A 97 -10.29 -9.91 19.12
C PRO A 97 -10.47 -9.44 17.66
N HIS A 98 -11.27 -8.40 17.41
CA HIS A 98 -11.47 -7.88 16.06
C HIS A 98 -10.28 -7.02 15.58
N ARG A 99 -9.46 -6.48 16.49
CA ARG A 99 -8.23 -5.72 16.15
C ARG A 99 -7.25 -6.60 15.39
N GLU A 100 -7.10 -7.83 15.86
CA GLU A 100 -6.26 -8.85 15.27
C GLU A 100 -6.63 -9.14 13.81
N LEU A 101 -7.92 -9.39 13.54
CA LEU A 101 -8.42 -9.57 12.18
C LEU A 101 -8.13 -8.34 11.29
N LEU A 102 -8.33 -7.13 11.83
CA LEU A 102 -8.08 -5.89 11.09
C LEU A 102 -6.61 -5.69 10.74
N TYR A 103 -5.68 -6.03 11.65
CA TYR A 103 -4.24 -6.01 11.34
C TYR A 103 -3.89 -7.02 10.25
N GLY A 104 -4.38 -8.25 10.33
CA GLY A 104 -4.16 -9.27 9.30
C GLY A 104 -4.68 -8.84 7.92
N LEU A 105 -5.89 -8.25 7.89
CA LEU A 105 -6.46 -7.68 6.65
C LEU A 105 -5.67 -6.47 6.15
N CYS A 106 -5.13 -5.63 7.04
CA CYS A 106 -4.32 -4.47 6.68
C CYS A 106 -2.99 -4.90 6.03
N SER A 107 -2.28 -5.84 6.64
CA SER A 107 -1.04 -6.42 6.08
C SER A 107 -1.30 -7.10 4.74
N SER A 108 -2.37 -7.90 4.65
CA SER A 108 -2.77 -8.57 3.40
C SER A 108 -3.11 -7.55 2.30
N GLY A 109 -3.96 -6.57 2.61
CA GLY A 109 -4.37 -5.54 1.66
C GLY A 109 -3.20 -4.70 1.17
N THR A 110 -2.26 -4.36 2.06
CA THR A 110 -1.04 -3.61 1.70
C THR A 110 -0.19 -4.41 0.72
N LEU A 111 0.09 -5.68 1.02
CA LEU A 111 0.88 -6.54 0.15
C LEU A 111 0.21 -6.74 -1.22
N TYR A 112 -1.10 -7.01 -1.24
CA TYR A 112 -1.86 -7.14 -2.48
C TYR A 112 -1.73 -5.88 -3.36
N CYS A 113 -1.87 -4.70 -2.75
CA CYS A 113 -1.74 -3.44 -3.48
C CYS A 113 -0.33 -3.29 -4.08
N SER A 114 0.73 -3.56 -3.32
CA SER A 114 2.11 -3.46 -3.82
C SER A 114 2.40 -4.47 -4.94
N MET A 115 1.89 -5.70 -4.84
CA MET A 115 2.00 -6.68 -5.92
C MET A 115 1.26 -6.24 -7.19
N ALA A 116 0.05 -5.69 -7.04
CA ALA A 116 -0.73 -5.17 -8.15
C ALA A 116 -0.05 -3.96 -8.83
N GLU A 117 0.65 -3.10 -8.08
CA GLU A 117 1.45 -2.00 -8.63
C GLU A 117 2.62 -2.50 -9.48
N ILE A 118 3.33 -3.53 -9.01
CA ILE A 118 4.39 -4.21 -9.77
C ILE A 118 3.80 -4.83 -11.04
N ALA A 119 2.68 -5.56 -10.94
CA ALA A 119 2.02 -6.17 -12.08
C ALA A 119 1.59 -5.12 -13.12
N LEU A 120 1.05 -3.98 -12.69
CA LEU A 120 0.73 -2.84 -13.55
C LEU A 120 1.98 -2.31 -14.27
N ALA A 121 3.07 -2.08 -13.55
CA ALA A 121 4.31 -1.58 -14.13
C ALA A 121 4.90 -2.55 -15.17
N VAL A 122 4.88 -3.85 -14.88
CA VAL A 122 5.30 -4.92 -15.81
C VAL A 122 4.38 -4.97 -17.04
N GLU A 123 3.06 -4.90 -16.86
CA GLU A 123 2.11 -4.89 -17.97
C GLU A 123 2.33 -3.67 -18.89
N ARG A 124 2.74 -2.53 -18.35
CA ARG A 124 3.12 -1.36 -19.17
C ARG A 124 4.36 -1.63 -20.00
N ILE A 125 5.39 -2.25 -19.42
CA ILE A 125 6.59 -2.67 -20.17
C ILE A 125 6.19 -3.66 -21.27
N TYR A 126 5.41 -4.68 -20.93
CA TYR A 126 4.96 -5.71 -21.87
C TYR A 126 4.19 -5.11 -23.05
N SER A 127 3.30 -4.15 -22.79
CA SER A 127 2.52 -3.47 -23.83
C SER A 127 3.33 -2.69 -24.87
N THR A 128 4.64 -2.47 -24.63
CA THR A 128 5.52 -1.75 -25.56
C THR A 128 6.59 -2.63 -26.21
N ILE A 129 6.70 -3.91 -25.83
CA ILE A 129 7.62 -4.86 -26.46
C ILE A 129 7.19 -5.06 -27.93
N ASP A 130 5.97 -5.55 -28.12
CA ASP A 130 5.28 -5.64 -29.42
C ASP A 130 3.93 -4.90 -29.35
N PRO A 131 3.95 -3.57 -29.54
CA PRO A 131 2.75 -2.75 -29.39
C PRO A 131 1.70 -2.99 -30.47
N GLU A 132 2.08 -3.53 -31.64
CA GLU A 132 1.13 -3.83 -32.71
C GLU A 132 0.32 -5.07 -32.39
N GLN A 133 1.00 -6.16 -32.02
CA GLN A 133 0.34 -7.38 -31.57
C GLN A 133 -0.48 -7.13 -30.30
N TYR A 134 0.07 -6.38 -29.35
CA TYR A 134 -0.62 -6.06 -28.09
C TYR A 134 -1.92 -5.29 -28.32
N HIS A 135 -1.92 -4.27 -29.19
CA HIS A 135 -3.11 -3.47 -29.46
C HIS A 135 -4.27 -4.29 -30.03
N GLN A 136 -3.96 -5.35 -30.78
CA GLN A 136 -4.95 -6.26 -31.35
C GLN A 136 -5.32 -7.41 -30.41
N SER A 137 -4.58 -7.59 -29.32
CA SER A 137 -4.80 -8.70 -28.40
C SER A 137 -6.12 -8.54 -27.64
N PRO A 138 -6.87 -9.62 -27.39
CA PRO A 138 -8.02 -9.57 -26.50
C PRO A 138 -7.55 -9.45 -25.04
N LEU A 139 -8.51 -9.21 -24.14
CA LEU A 139 -8.25 -9.30 -22.71
C LEU A 139 -7.67 -10.67 -22.35
N ALA A 140 -6.47 -10.69 -21.77
CA ALA A 140 -5.76 -11.90 -21.38
C ALA A 140 -6.31 -12.52 -20.08
N ILE A 141 -7.61 -12.83 -20.06
CA ILE A 141 -8.33 -13.34 -18.88
C ILE A 141 -7.64 -14.57 -18.29
N SER A 142 -7.16 -15.49 -19.15
CA SER A 142 -6.49 -16.72 -18.77
C SER A 142 -5.19 -16.51 -17.97
N THR A 143 -4.59 -15.32 -18.06
CA THR A 143 -3.37 -14.97 -17.32
C THR A 143 -3.68 -14.04 -16.17
N LEU A 144 -4.48 -13.01 -16.41
CA LEU A 144 -4.74 -11.95 -15.45
C LEU A 144 -5.58 -12.42 -14.26
N VAL A 145 -6.60 -13.26 -14.48
CA VAL A 145 -7.44 -13.76 -13.38
C VAL A 145 -6.65 -14.69 -12.45
N PRO A 146 -5.91 -15.71 -12.94
CA PRO A 146 -5.06 -16.52 -12.07
C PRO A 146 -3.99 -15.70 -11.35
N LEU A 147 -3.39 -14.70 -12.01
CA LEU A 147 -2.44 -13.79 -11.36
C LEU A 147 -3.09 -13.03 -10.21
N THR A 148 -4.29 -12.47 -10.40
CA THR A 148 -5.03 -11.78 -9.32
C THR A 148 -5.38 -12.70 -8.17
N ILE A 149 -5.85 -13.92 -8.45
CA ILE A 149 -6.15 -14.93 -7.42
C ILE A 149 -4.88 -15.27 -6.63
N PHE A 150 -3.78 -15.55 -7.33
CA PHE A 150 -2.49 -15.82 -6.70
C PHE A 150 -2.01 -14.66 -5.81
N MET A 151 -2.14 -13.41 -6.27
CA MET A 151 -1.80 -12.23 -5.46
C MET A 151 -2.67 -12.14 -4.20
N ILE A 152 -3.98 -12.41 -4.31
CA ILE A 152 -4.90 -12.41 -3.16
C ILE A 152 -4.54 -13.52 -2.17
N ASP A 153 -4.37 -14.75 -2.65
CA ASP A 153 -4.07 -15.92 -1.81
C ASP A 153 -2.74 -15.75 -1.08
N LEU A 154 -1.69 -15.31 -1.80
CA LEU A 154 -0.39 -15.01 -1.20
C LEU A 154 -0.50 -13.90 -0.16
N SER A 155 -1.28 -12.86 -0.44
CA SER A 155 -1.47 -11.75 0.49
C SER A 155 -2.17 -12.19 1.78
N ILE A 156 -3.23 -12.99 1.66
CA ILE A 156 -3.95 -13.58 2.81
C ILE A 156 -3.03 -14.50 3.60
N LEU A 157 -2.24 -15.35 2.91
CA LEU A 157 -1.28 -16.23 3.56
C LEU A 157 -0.26 -15.42 4.37
N MET A 158 0.31 -14.35 3.79
CA MET A 158 1.27 -13.50 4.48
C MET A 158 0.64 -12.74 5.66
N GLY A 159 -0.60 -12.28 5.53
CA GLY A 159 -1.34 -11.70 6.65
C GLY A 159 -1.62 -12.71 7.76
N ARG A 160 -1.91 -13.97 7.42
CA ARG A 160 -2.03 -15.06 8.39
C ARG A 160 -0.71 -15.43 9.04
N LEU A 161 0.40 -15.45 8.31
CA LEU A 161 1.72 -15.70 8.89
C LEU A 161 2.14 -14.57 9.86
N ALA A 162 1.85 -13.31 9.51
CA ALA A 162 2.04 -12.18 10.43
C ALA A 162 1.28 -12.43 11.74
N TYR A 163 0.05 -12.91 11.61
CA TYR A 163 -0.87 -13.16 12.71
C TYR A 163 -0.49 -14.39 13.56
N GLU A 164 -0.52 -15.59 13.00
CA GLU A 164 -0.42 -16.86 13.72
C GLU A 164 0.99 -17.09 14.29
N CYS A 165 2.02 -16.61 13.59
CA CYS A 165 3.41 -16.82 13.98
C CYS A 165 4.00 -15.63 14.76
N ASN A 166 3.26 -14.53 14.97
CA ASN A 166 3.76 -13.30 15.58
C ASN A 166 4.97 -12.69 14.84
N GLU A 167 5.08 -12.95 13.53
CA GLU A 167 6.22 -12.55 12.68
C GLU A 167 6.00 -11.16 12.04
N PHE A 168 5.46 -10.20 12.79
CA PHE A 168 5.09 -8.88 12.29
C PHE A 168 6.27 -8.11 11.70
N VAL A 169 7.45 -8.22 12.31
CA VAL A 169 8.68 -7.56 11.82
C VAL A 169 9.11 -8.13 10.47
N LEU A 170 9.09 -9.46 10.33
CA LEU A 170 9.46 -10.13 9.08
C LEU A 170 8.50 -9.75 7.95
N ILE A 171 7.18 -9.81 8.20
CA ILE A 171 6.17 -9.47 7.21
C ILE A 171 6.20 -7.97 6.88
N GLY A 172 6.37 -7.10 7.87
CA GLY A 172 6.55 -5.66 7.66
C GLY A 172 7.77 -5.35 6.80
N THR A 173 8.89 -6.04 7.04
CA THR A 173 10.11 -5.93 6.23
C THR A 173 9.86 -6.39 4.79
N PHE A 174 9.16 -7.52 4.61
CA PHE A 174 8.81 -8.03 3.30
C PHE A 174 7.92 -7.06 2.51
N VAL A 175 6.90 -6.50 3.15
CA VAL A 175 6.03 -5.47 2.54
C VAL A 175 6.84 -4.24 2.14
N LEU A 176 7.76 -3.77 2.99
CA LEU A 176 8.63 -2.64 2.66
C LEU A 176 9.51 -2.94 1.44
N VAL A 177 10.05 -4.16 1.33
CA VAL A 177 10.80 -4.59 0.14
C VAL A 177 9.92 -4.56 -1.11
N CYS A 178 8.67 -5.05 -1.04
CA CYS A 178 7.71 -4.97 -2.14
C CYS A 178 7.39 -3.52 -2.55
N ASP A 179 7.26 -2.62 -1.58
CA ASP A 179 7.04 -1.19 -1.84
C ASP A 179 8.25 -0.53 -2.53
N ILE A 180 9.48 -0.84 -2.09
CA ILE A 180 10.70 -0.38 -2.77
C ILE A 180 10.75 -0.94 -4.21
N LEU A 181 10.45 -2.23 -4.38
CA LEU A 181 10.39 -2.86 -5.70
C LEU A 181 9.35 -2.20 -6.61
N THR A 182 8.24 -1.73 -6.06
CA THR A 182 7.24 -0.98 -6.82
C THR A 182 7.83 0.32 -7.39
N VAL A 183 8.50 1.13 -6.57
CA VAL A 183 9.12 2.39 -7.00
C VAL A 183 10.21 2.13 -8.04
N VAL A 184 11.04 1.10 -7.81
CA VAL A 184 12.10 0.69 -8.75
C VAL A 184 11.51 0.22 -10.07
N THR A 185 10.56 -0.71 -10.05
CA THR A 185 9.94 -1.28 -11.25
C THR A 185 9.23 -0.20 -12.07
N ASN A 186 8.52 0.72 -11.42
CA ASN A 186 7.88 1.82 -12.12
C ASN A 186 8.91 2.79 -12.74
N THR A 187 10.01 3.09 -12.03
CA THR A 187 11.10 3.91 -12.58
C THR A 187 11.74 3.25 -13.81
N LEU A 188 11.95 1.93 -13.75
CA LEU A 188 12.42 1.15 -14.90
C LEU A 188 11.41 1.17 -16.05
N SER A 189 10.11 1.03 -15.75
CA SER A 189 9.03 1.09 -16.73
C SER A 189 8.99 2.45 -17.45
N VAL A 190 9.06 3.56 -16.72
CA VAL A 190 9.14 4.91 -17.31
C VAL A 190 10.34 5.04 -18.24
N ASN A 191 11.52 4.63 -17.79
CA ASN A 191 12.75 4.73 -18.58
C ASN A 191 12.70 3.85 -19.83
N TYR A 192 12.19 2.62 -19.72
CA TYR A 192 12.03 1.69 -20.82
C TYR A 192 11.01 2.23 -21.85
N ASN A 193 9.82 2.61 -21.40
CA ASN A 193 8.76 3.13 -22.25
C ASN A 193 9.16 4.44 -22.93
N ARG A 194 9.94 5.31 -22.25
CA ARG A 194 10.51 6.52 -22.86
C ARG A 194 11.47 6.20 -24.01
N LYS A 195 12.34 5.21 -23.85
CA LYS A 195 13.25 4.77 -24.92
C LYS A 195 12.43 4.19 -26.07
N ARG A 196 11.45 3.34 -25.76
CA ARG A 196 10.61 2.67 -26.76
C ARG A 196 9.76 3.64 -27.57
N PHE A 197 9.20 4.66 -26.93
CA PHE A 197 8.45 5.74 -27.59
C PHE A 197 9.28 6.55 -28.61
N LYS A 198 10.60 6.64 -28.43
CA LYS A 198 11.50 7.34 -29.37
C LYS A 198 11.85 6.52 -30.61
N VAL A 199 11.58 5.21 -30.60
CA VAL A 199 11.84 4.34 -31.76
C VAL A 199 10.83 4.65 -32.86
N ALA A 200 11.26 4.55 -34.12
CA ALA A 200 10.35 4.68 -35.25
C ALA A 200 9.42 3.46 -35.31
N PHE A 201 8.13 3.69 -35.52
CA PHE A 201 7.13 2.64 -35.74
C PHE A 201 6.48 2.88 -37.09
N ASP A 202 6.32 1.83 -37.88
CA ASP A 202 5.65 1.89 -39.18
C ASP A 202 4.13 2.01 -39.02
N ASN A 203 3.59 1.44 -37.92
CA ASN A 203 2.17 1.50 -37.59
C ASN A 203 1.86 2.63 -36.59
N LEU A 204 0.87 3.47 -36.94
CA LEU A 204 0.44 4.58 -36.09
C LEU A 204 -0.16 4.11 -34.76
N ASN A 205 -0.88 2.97 -34.75
CA ASN A 205 -1.46 2.39 -33.53
C ASN A 205 -0.37 1.93 -32.56
N ALA A 206 0.70 1.30 -33.09
CA ALA A 206 1.86 0.91 -32.31
C ALA A 206 2.51 2.12 -31.61
N LYS A 207 2.63 3.24 -32.34
CA LYS A 207 3.15 4.50 -31.80
C LYS A 207 2.23 5.08 -30.71
N TYR A 208 0.91 5.02 -30.90
CA TYR A 208 -0.04 5.45 -29.87
C TYR A 208 0.04 4.59 -28.61
N GLN A 209 0.15 3.27 -28.74
CA GLN A 209 0.31 2.35 -27.61
C GLN A 209 1.58 2.65 -26.80
N ALA A 210 2.72 2.86 -27.47
CA ALA A 210 3.97 3.23 -26.83
C ALA A 210 3.88 4.60 -26.13
N LYS A 211 3.19 5.57 -26.76
CA LYS A 211 2.94 6.90 -26.17
C LYS A 211 2.06 6.79 -24.91
N GLU A 212 0.96 6.04 -24.97
CA GLU A 212 0.05 5.81 -23.85
C GLU A 212 0.79 5.18 -22.67
N ALA A 213 1.52 4.08 -22.90
CA ALA A 213 2.27 3.40 -21.85
C ALA A 213 3.31 4.32 -21.18
N PHE A 214 4.03 5.13 -21.98
CA PHE A 214 4.97 6.11 -21.44
C PHE A 214 4.28 7.20 -20.61
N GLN A 215 3.24 7.84 -21.16
CA GLN A 215 2.53 8.93 -20.47
C GLN A 215 1.89 8.45 -19.17
N LEU A 216 1.29 7.25 -19.19
CA LEU A 216 0.67 6.67 -18.00
C LEU A 216 1.71 6.32 -16.94
N SER A 217 2.79 5.63 -17.32
CA SER A 217 3.88 5.28 -16.37
C SER A 217 4.50 6.53 -15.75
N ALA A 218 4.72 7.58 -16.55
CA ALA A 218 5.27 8.85 -16.09
C ALA A 218 4.32 9.59 -15.14
N ALA A 219 3.01 9.55 -15.42
CA ALA A 219 1.99 10.15 -14.55
C ALA A 219 1.82 9.38 -13.23
N MET A 220 2.00 8.05 -13.24
CA MET A 220 1.90 7.22 -12.03
C MET A 220 3.11 7.36 -11.10
N GLN A 221 4.29 7.70 -11.62
CA GLN A 221 5.51 7.81 -10.81
C GLN A 221 5.40 8.74 -9.60
N PRO A 222 4.95 10.02 -9.72
CA PRO A 222 4.79 10.88 -8.55
C PRO A 222 3.74 10.33 -7.57
N VAL A 223 2.72 9.64 -8.07
CA VAL A 223 1.68 9.01 -7.23
C VAL A 223 2.28 7.88 -6.39
N TYR A 224 3.07 6.99 -6.99
CA TYR A 224 3.74 5.91 -6.26
C TYR A 224 4.75 6.44 -5.24
N ILE A 225 5.49 7.50 -5.55
CA ILE A 225 6.41 8.13 -4.58
C ILE A 225 5.61 8.73 -3.41
N ALA A 226 4.53 9.45 -3.70
CA ALA A 226 3.68 10.02 -2.65
C ALA A 226 3.05 8.93 -1.77
N ILE A 227 2.50 7.88 -2.38
CA ILE A 227 1.94 6.73 -1.66
C ILE A 227 3.02 6.06 -0.81
N PHE A 228 4.22 5.82 -1.35
CA PHE A 228 5.34 5.26 -0.60
C PHE A 228 5.68 6.10 0.63
N CYS A 229 5.77 7.42 0.49
CA CYS A 229 6.02 8.32 1.63
C CYS A 229 4.88 8.25 2.67
N VAL A 230 3.63 8.23 2.24
CA VAL A 230 2.46 8.09 3.14
C VAL A 230 2.48 6.74 3.86
N LYS A 231 2.75 5.64 3.15
CA LYS A 231 2.92 4.31 3.73
C LYS A 231 4.03 4.30 4.78
N CYS A 232 5.18 4.90 4.50
CA CYS A 232 6.27 5.02 5.48
C CYS A 232 5.84 5.79 6.73
N VAL A 233 5.06 6.87 6.61
CA VAL A 233 4.52 7.62 7.76
C VAL A 233 3.55 6.76 8.56
N ILE A 234 2.63 6.04 7.90
CA ILE A 234 1.66 5.16 8.55
C ILE A 234 2.38 4.01 9.27
N VAL A 235 3.31 3.34 8.59
CA VAL A 235 4.10 2.23 9.16
C VAL A 235 4.92 2.71 10.35
N THR A 236 5.61 3.86 10.23
CA THR A 236 6.39 4.42 11.36
C THR A 236 5.47 4.77 12.53
N SER A 237 4.29 5.35 12.25
CA SER A 237 3.29 5.65 13.29
C SER A 237 2.79 4.38 13.97
N ALA A 238 2.52 3.32 13.21
CA ALA A 238 2.08 2.03 13.71
C ALA A 238 3.17 1.33 14.53
N VAL A 239 4.43 1.36 14.09
CA VAL A 239 5.57 0.83 14.86
C VAL A 239 5.73 1.60 16.16
N ILE A 240 5.62 2.93 16.15
CA ILE A 240 5.63 3.73 17.39
C ILE A 240 4.47 3.31 18.30
N MET A 241 3.27 3.06 17.76
CA MET A 241 2.13 2.59 18.55
C MET A 241 2.32 1.19 19.15
N LEU A 242 3.20 0.35 18.58
CA LEU A 242 3.46 -1.03 19.02
C LEU A 242 4.72 -1.16 19.89
N GLU A 243 5.81 -0.47 19.57
CA GLU A 243 7.06 -0.49 20.36
C GLU A 243 6.96 0.32 21.65
N MET A 244 5.94 1.16 21.77
CA MET A 244 5.58 1.85 23.00
C MET A 244 4.92 0.95 24.04
N ASP A 245 5.01 -0.37 23.88
CA ASP A 245 4.55 -1.34 24.86
C ASP A 245 5.13 -1.01 26.24
N ASP A 246 4.20 -0.90 27.19
CA ASP A 246 4.46 -0.57 28.57
C ASP A 246 5.40 -1.64 29.17
N PRO A 247 6.61 -1.31 29.66
CA PRO A 247 7.54 -2.28 30.24
C PRO A 247 6.96 -3.01 31.47
N TYR A 248 5.79 -2.59 31.96
CA TYR A 248 5.06 -3.21 33.05
C TYR A 248 3.98 -4.21 32.61
N PHE A 249 3.70 -4.35 31.30
CA PHE A 249 2.74 -5.32 30.78
C PHE A 249 3.44 -6.66 30.45
N ASN A 250 3.85 -7.39 31.50
CA ASN A 250 4.18 -8.81 31.39
C ASN A 250 2.88 -9.62 31.35
N GLY A 251 2.24 -9.70 30.18
CA GLY A 251 1.10 -10.57 29.91
C GLY A 251 1.51 -11.75 29.06
#